data_AF-A0A341DDV9-F1
#
_entry.id   AF-A0A341DDV9-F1
#
_cell.length_a   1.000
_cell.length_b   1.000
_cell.length_c   1.000
_cell.angle_alpha   90.00
_cell.angle_beta   90.00
_cell.angle_gamma   90.00
#
_symmetry.space_group_name_H-M   'P 1'
#
loop_
_entity.id
_entity.type
_entity.pdbx_description
1 polymer ?
#
loop_
_entity_poly.entity_id
_entity_poly.type
_entity_poly.pdbx_seq_one_letter_code
_entity_poly.pdbx_strand_id
1 'polypeptide(L)'
;MRSGGRGRPRLRLGERGLLEPPSPPKRRLLPRAQLLPLLLLALAVASVLYTSWSGWHRQSEELPLGRELRGPSIGSLPEAGVRRVVGQLDPHRLWNNYLRPLLVVRTPGSPGNLQVRKFLEATLRTLTAGWHVELDPFTASTPLGPLHFSNVVATLDPRAARHLTLACHYDSKLFPSGSAPFVGATDSAVPCALLLELAQALDLELARAKEQAAPVTLQLLFLDGEEALKEWGPKDSLYGSRHLAQLMESAPHGPSFTRIQAIDLFMLLDLLGAPNPTFYSHFPRTAHWFHRLRSIDSEGLRLGTSSACGKG
;
A
#
# COMPACT_ATOMS: atom_id res chain seq x y z
N MET A 1 50.63 5.51 -64.56
CA MET A 1 50.75 4.13 -64.03
C MET A 1 50.83 4.19 -62.50
N ARG A 2 50.02 3.36 -61.82
CA ARG A 2 50.06 2.88 -60.41
C ARG A 2 50.51 3.80 -59.25
N SER A 3 49.53 4.17 -58.43
CA SER A 3 49.31 3.75 -57.02
C SER A 3 50.44 3.81 -55.98
N GLY A 4 50.18 4.53 -54.88
CA GLY A 4 50.38 3.98 -53.52
C GLY A 4 50.73 4.99 -52.42
N GLY A 5 50.07 4.85 -51.25
CA GLY A 5 50.70 5.14 -49.96
C GLY A 5 50.02 6.17 -49.04
N ARG A 6 49.49 5.69 -47.91
CA ARG A 6 48.84 6.44 -46.81
C ARG A 6 49.84 7.23 -45.96
N GLY A 7 49.37 8.31 -45.32
CA GLY A 7 50.02 8.92 -44.16
C GLY A 7 49.29 10.16 -43.61
N ARG A 8 48.53 9.99 -42.51
CA ARG A 8 48.28 11.05 -41.51
C ARG A 8 49.44 10.98 -40.50
N PRO A 9 49.89 12.08 -39.85
CA PRO A 9 49.04 12.87 -38.94
C PRO A 9 49.38 14.38 -38.87
N ARG A 10 48.49 15.18 -38.25
CA ARG A 10 48.88 16.44 -37.57
C ARG A 10 47.78 16.92 -36.62
N LEU A 11 48.14 17.00 -35.34
CA LEU A 11 47.49 17.84 -34.33
C LEU A 11 47.83 19.31 -34.62
N ARG A 12 46.86 20.22 -34.44
CA ARG A 12 47.12 21.64 -34.15
C ARG A 12 46.16 22.15 -33.09
N LEU A 13 46.77 22.92 -32.19
CA LEU A 13 46.23 23.59 -31.04
C LEU A 13 45.88 25.05 -31.42
N GLY A 14 44.77 25.56 -30.89
CA GLY A 14 44.61 26.97 -30.53
C GLY A 14 43.84 27.87 -31.51
N GLU A 15 42.72 28.42 -31.05
CA GLU A 15 42.61 29.87 -30.80
C GLU A 15 41.46 30.21 -29.85
N ARG A 16 41.74 31.13 -28.91
CA ARG A 16 40.85 31.73 -27.92
C ARG A 16 40.43 33.13 -28.41
N GLY A 17 39.18 33.51 -28.16
CA GLY A 17 38.74 34.89 -27.87
C GLY A 17 37.60 34.80 -26.85
N LEU A 18 37.78 35.17 -25.57
CA LEU A 18 37.59 36.51 -24.96
C LEU A 18 36.14 37.02 -25.14
N LEU A 19 35.32 37.44 -24.16
CA LEU A 19 35.31 37.48 -22.69
C LEU A 19 33.92 38.08 -22.35
N GLU A 20 33.09 37.46 -21.51
CA GLU A 20 32.07 38.12 -20.66
C GLU A 20 31.68 37.22 -19.46
N PRO A 21 31.63 37.74 -18.21
CA PRO A 21 31.00 37.09 -17.05
C PRO A 21 29.81 37.91 -16.50
N PRO A 22 29.11 37.46 -15.44
CA PRO A 22 28.35 36.23 -15.27
C PRO A 22 26.84 36.51 -15.03
N SER A 23 25.98 35.51 -15.17
CA SER A 23 24.65 35.52 -14.53
C SER A 23 24.36 34.17 -13.87
N PRO A 24 24.20 34.07 -12.53
CA PRO A 24 23.61 32.90 -11.89
C PRO A 24 22.08 33.06 -11.84
N PRO A 25 21.32 32.06 -11.35
CA PRO A 25 21.13 30.72 -11.86
C PRO A 25 19.69 30.57 -12.39
N LYS A 26 19.43 29.74 -13.42
CA LYS A 26 18.08 29.17 -13.57
C LYS A 26 18.02 27.87 -12.79
N ARG A 27 17.86 28.00 -11.46
CA ARG A 27 17.28 26.95 -10.62
C ARG A 27 15.98 26.52 -11.30
N ARG A 28 15.97 25.38 -11.99
CA ARG A 28 14.70 24.73 -12.31
C ARG A 28 14.16 24.27 -10.97
N LEU A 29 13.16 25.01 -10.51
CA LEU A 29 12.33 24.66 -9.37
C LEU A 29 11.84 23.22 -9.59
N LEU A 30 12.41 22.30 -8.81
CA LEU A 30 11.75 21.04 -8.49
C LEU A 30 10.31 21.40 -8.11
N PRO A 31 9.28 20.83 -8.76
CA PRO A 31 7.93 21.01 -8.26
C PRO A 31 7.90 20.40 -6.86
N ARG A 32 7.71 21.27 -5.86
CA ARG A 32 7.47 20.88 -4.47
C ARG A 32 6.24 19.98 -4.45
N ALA A 33 6.46 18.66 -4.41
CA ALA A 33 5.41 17.68 -4.17
C ALA A 33 4.97 17.80 -2.70
N GLN A 34 3.99 18.67 -2.44
CA GLN A 34 3.36 18.87 -1.13
C GLN A 34 2.04 18.08 -0.99
N LEU A 35 1.95 16.87 -1.57
CA LEU A 35 0.78 15.98 -1.47
C LEU A 35 1.04 14.69 -0.67
N LEU A 36 2.31 14.41 -0.34
CA LEU A 36 2.73 13.22 0.41
C LEU A 36 2.26 13.18 1.89
N PRO A 37 2.16 14.30 2.63
CA PRO A 37 1.68 14.29 4.02
C PRO A 37 0.17 14.03 4.18
N LEU A 38 -0.63 14.28 3.14
CA LEU A 38 -2.11 14.16 3.18
C LEU A 38 -2.60 12.73 2.88
N LEU A 39 -1.84 11.94 2.12
CA LEU A 39 -2.15 10.52 1.89
C LEU A 39 -1.77 9.65 3.11
N LEU A 40 -0.70 10.03 3.80
CA LEU A 40 -0.28 9.45 5.09
C LEU A 40 -1.34 9.70 6.19
N LEU A 41 -2.03 10.83 6.12
CA LEU A 41 -3.10 11.23 7.04
C LEU A 41 -4.39 10.40 6.85
N ALA A 42 -4.71 9.92 5.66
CA ALA A 42 -5.90 9.09 5.42
C ALA A 42 -5.74 7.64 5.94
N LEU A 43 -4.51 7.13 5.94
CA LEU A 43 -4.19 5.75 6.34
C LEU A 43 -4.00 5.61 7.85
N ALA A 44 -3.42 6.62 8.52
CA ALA A 44 -3.36 6.69 9.98
C ALA A 44 -4.73 6.64 10.66
N VAL A 45 -5.79 6.99 9.94
CA VAL A 45 -7.12 7.11 10.54
C VAL A 45 -8.02 5.92 10.18
N ALA A 46 -7.62 5.07 9.22
CA ALA A 46 -8.09 3.69 9.17
C ALA A 46 -7.66 2.90 10.41
N SER A 47 -6.50 3.24 11.02
CA SER A 47 -6.04 2.64 12.29
C SER A 47 -6.93 2.97 13.50
N VAL A 48 -7.55 4.15 13.50
CA VAL A 48 -8.53 4.58 14.53
C VAL A 48 -9.83 3.77 14.48
N LEU A 49 -10.22 3.28 13.30
CA LEU A 49 -11.48 2.53 13.13
C LEU A 49 -11.42 1.14 13.77
N TYR A 50 -10.23 0.61 13.99
CA TYR A 50 -10.04 -0.69 14.60
C TYR A 50 -9.96 -0.63 16.14
N THR A 51 -9.37 0.42 16.73
CA THR A 51 -9.27 0.55 18.21
C THR A 51 -10.56 1.01 18.90
N SER A 52 -11.55 1.47 18.13
CA SER A 52 -12.82 2.03 18.64
C SER A 52 -13.99 1.03 18.60
N TRP A 53 -13.83 -0.12 17.97
CA TRP A 53 -14.85 -1.17 17.83
C TRP A 53 -15.20 -1.84 19.18
N SER A 54 -14.28 -1.81 20.15
CA SER A 54 -14.51 -2.35 21.50
C SER A 54 -15.59 -1.61 22.31
N GLY A 55 -16.05 -0.44 21.86
CA GLY A 55 -17.09 0.35 22.53
C GLY A 55 -18.52 0.15 22.00
N TRP A 56 -18.74 -0.54 20.88
CA TRP A 56 -20.01 -0.46 20.13
C TRP A 56 -21.05 -1.55 20.45
N HIS A 57 -20.76 -2.55 21.29
CA HIS A 57 -21.77 -3.57 21.63
C HIS A 57 -22.86 -3.12 22.61
N ARG A 58 -23.08 -1.81 22.77
CA ARG A 58 -24.17 -1.26 23.58
C ARG A 58 -24.88 -0.13 22.81
N GLN A 59 -26.12 -0.42 22.42
CA GLN A 59 -27.14 0.48 21.84
C GLN A 59 -27.08 0.72 20.33
N SER A 60 -27.67 -0.22 19.60
CA SER A 60 -28.38 0.06 18.35
C SER A 60 -29.79 0.56 18.66
N GLU A 61 -29.99 1.88 18.62
CA GLU A 61 -31.30 2.48 18.28
C GLU A 61 -31.10 3.47 17.15
N GLU A 62 -31.97 3.34 16.14
CA GLU A 62 -32.00 4.13 14.91
C GLU A 62 -32.32 5.61 15.21
N LEU A 63 -31.61 6.53 14.55
CA LEU A 63 -32.04 7.93 14.46
C LEU A 63 -31.91 8.46 13.01
N PRO A 64 -32.81 9.37 12.57
CA PRO A 64 -33.09 9.60 11.17
C PRO A 64 -32.17 10.62 10.52
N LEU A 65 -32.16 10.54 9.19
CA LEU A 65 -31.50 11.42 8.24
C LEU A 65 -31.79 12.91 8.52
N GLY A 66 -30.74 13.71 8.80
CA GLY A 66 -30.83 15.17 8.72
C GLY A 66 -30.16 15.97 9.84
N ARG A 67 -28.82 16.02 9.87
CA ARG A 67 -28.03 17.19 10.28
C ARG A 67 -26.56 16.89 10.01
N GLU A 68 -25.85 17.80 9.33
CA GLU A 68 -24.40 17.81 9.36
C GLU A 68 -23.94 17.99 10.82
N LEU A 69 -23.60 16.88 11.48
CA LEU A 69 -23.06 16.90 12.83
C LEU A 69 -21.64 17.46 12.77
N ARG A 70 -21.53 18.78 12.94
CA ARG A 70 -20.29 19.49 13.25
C ARG A 70 -19.89 19.18 14.69
N GLY A 71 -19.31 18.01 14.91
CA GLY A 71 -18.74 17.57 16.17
C GLY A 71 -17.93 16.28 15.96
N PRO A 72 -16.97 15.95 16.84
CA PRO A 72 -16.27 14.67 16.75
C PRO A 72 -17.30 13.54 16.77
N SER A 73 -17.26 12.70 15.74
CA SER A 73 -18.17 11.57 15.60
C SER A 73 -17.89 10.54 16.70
N ILE A 74 -18.95 9.88 17.19
CA ILE A 74 -18.83 8.83 18.20
C ILE A 74 -17.84 7.77 17.69
N GLY A 75 -16.82 7.44 18.50
CA GLY A 75 -15.76 6.50 18.12
C GLY A 75 -14.61 7.11 17.29
N SER A 76 -14.50 8.44 17.19
CA SER A 76 -13.29 9.10 16.69
C SER A 76 -12.24 9.28 17.79
N LEU A 77 -10.96 9.23 17.43
CA LEU A 77 -9.89 9.57 18.37
C LEU A 77 -9.99 11.06 18.76
N PRO A 78 -9.66 11.40 20.03
CA PRO A 78 -9.36 12.79 20.39
C PRO A 78 -8.22 13.33 19.51
N GLU A 79 -8.20 14.65 19.28
CA GLU A 79 -7.19 15.30 18.43
C GLU A 79 -5.74 14.95 18.84
N ALA A 80 -5.45 14.92 20.15
CA ALA A 80 -4.14 14.53 20.65
C ALA A 80 -3.78 13.08 20.27
N GLY A 81 -4.78 12.19 20.23
CA GLY A 81 -4.62 10.82 19.73
C GLY A 81 -4.32 10.79 18.24
N VAL A 82 -5.06 11.57 17.44
CA VAL A 82 -4.81 11.69 15.98
C VAL A 82 -3.40 12.20 15.71
N ARG A 83 -2.97 13.28 16.36
CA ARG A 83 -1.62 13.84 16.21
C ARG A 83 -0.53 12.84 16.61
N ARG A 84 -0.74 12.05 17.68
CA ARG A 84 0.19 11.01 18.11
C ARG A 84 0.36 9.93 17.04
N VAL A 85 -0.75 9.39 16.52
CA VAL A 85 -0.72 8.34 15.49
C VAL A 85 -0.08 8.85 14.20
N VAL A 86 -0.47 10.05 13.74
CA VAL A 86 0.14 10.65 12.55
C VAL A 86 1.64 10.92 12.75
N GLY A 87 2.06 11.27 13.96
CA GLY A 87 3.47 11.49 14.30
C GLY A 87 4.34 10.24 14.33
N GLN A 88 3.75 9.03 14.34
CA GLN A 88 4.49 7.76 14.25
C GLN A 88 4.84 7.37 12.81
N LEU A 89 4.12 7.95 11.83
CA LEU A 89 4.39 7.75 10.41
C LEU A 89 5.71 8.40 10.02
N ASP A 90 6.50 7.72 9.19
CA ASP A 90 7.77 8.22 8.68
C ASP A 90 7.77 8.20 7.14
N PRO A 91 7.64 9.37 6.48
CA PRO A 91 7.67 9.45 5.03
C PRO A 91 8.97 8.97 4.40
N HIS A 92 10.10 9.10 5.11
CA HIS A 92 11.40 8.65 4.62
C HIS A 92 11.50 7.13 4.68
N ARG A 93 10.99 6.51 5.76
CA ARG A 93 10.88 5.05 5.88
C ARG A 93 9.93 4.47 4.83
N LEU A 94 8.73 5.05 4.67
CA LEU A 94 7.78 4.66 3.64
C LEU A 94 8.44 4.66 2.25
N TRP A 95 9.12 5.75 1.90
CA TRP A 95 9.70 5.89 0.56
C TRP A 95 10.92 4.99 0.36
N ASN A 96 11.91 5.07 1.24
CA ASN A 96 13.21 4.46 1.02
C ASN A 96 13.26 2.98 1.42
N ASN A 97 12.56 2.61 2.49
CA ASN A 97 12.66 1.25 3.03
C ASN A 97 11.54 0.35 2.51
N TYR A 98 10.37 0.90 2.17
CA TYR A 98 9.22 0.10 1.74
C TYR A 98 8.89 0.24 0.26
N LEU A 99 8.74 1.47 -0.26
CA LEU A 99 8.34 1.65 -1.66
C LEU A 99 9.47 1.38 -2.65
N ARG A 100 10.65 1.99 -2.44
CA ARG A 100 11.76 1.90 -3.40
C ARG A 100 12.18 0.47 -3.73
N PRO A 101 12.28 -0.48 -2.78
CA PRO A 101 12.60 -1.89 -3.09
C PRO A 101 11.54 -2.60 -3.95
N LEU A 102 10.30 -2.14 -3.92
CA LEU A 102 9.20 -2.72 -4.69
C LEU A 102 9.16 -2.24 -6.15
N LEU A 103 9.82 -1.11 -6.47
CA LEU A 103 9.83 -0.49 -7.80
C LEU A 103 10.78 -1.21 -8.79
N VAL A 104 10.55 -2.51 -8.93
CA VAL A 104 11.21 -3.42 -9.87
C VAL A 104 10.16 -4.14 -10.71
N VAL A 105 10.56 -4.69 -11.85
CA VAL A 105 9.70 -5.62 -12.60
C VAL A 105 9.51 -6.88 -11.77
N ARG A 106 8.26 -7.25 -11.54
CA ARG A 106 7.86 -8.30 -10.60
C ARG A 106 6.64 -9.09 -11.09
N THR A 107 6.65 -9.42 -12.38
CA THR A 107 5.63 -10.27 -13.01
C THR A 107 5.64 -11.68 -12.39
N PRO A 108 4.51 -12.40 -12.35
CA PRO A 108 4.45 -13.76 -11.79
C PRO A 108 5.54 -14.67 -12.35
N GLY A 109 6.18 -15.45 -11.48
CA GLY A 109 7.29 -16.35 -11.81
C GLY A 109 8.65 -15.70 -12.12
N SER A 110 8.75 -14.36 -12.15
CA SER A 110 10.03 -13.67 -12.39
C SER A 110 10.95 -13.67 -11.15
N PRO A 111 12.27 -13.50 -11.33
CA PRO A 111 13.20 -13.29 -10.20
C PRO A 111 12.85 -12.08 -9.35
N GLY A 112 12.34 -11.00 -9.96
CA GLY A 112 11.93 -9.79 -9.24
C GLY A 112 10.70 -10.02 -8.35
N ASN A 113 9.72 -10.79 -8.83
CA ASN A 113 8.56 -11.20 -8.04
C ASN A 113 8.98 -12.02 -6.81
N LEU A 114 9.87 -13.01 -7.00
CA LEU A 114 10.42 -13.80 -5.90
C LEU A 114 11.19 -12.94 -4.89
N GLN A 115 11.98 -11.97 -5.35
CA GLN A 115 12.71 -11.04 -4.48
C GLN A 115 11.75 -10.16 -3.68
N VAL A 116 10.72 -9.62 -4.32
CA VAL A 116 9.69 -8.82 -3.67
C VAL A 116 8.93 -9.65 -2.63
N ARG A 117 8.53 -10.88 -2.96
CA ARG A 117 7.88 -11.79 -2.01
C ARG A 117 8.73 -12.01 -0.76
N LYS A 118 10.02 -12.34 -0.93
CA LYS A 118 10.96 -12.51 0.18
C LYS A 118 11.15 -11.22 0.98
N PHE A 119 11.18 -10.07 0.32
CA PHE A 119 11.26 -8.77 0.98
C PHE A 119 10.03 -8.50 1.85
N LEU A 120 8.81 -8.76 1.34
CA LEU A 120 7.57 -8.61 2.11
C LEU A 120 7.58 -9.52 3.33
N GLU A 121 7.88 -10.81 3.14
CA GLU A 121 7.97 -11.79 4.22
C GLU A 121 8.98 -11.38 5.31
N ALA A 122 10.20 -11.02 4.90
CA ALA A 122 11.25 -10.64 5.84
C ALA A 122 10.88 -9.37 6.61
N THR A 123 10.33 -8.37 5.92
CA THR A 123 9.90 -7.11 6.54
C THR A 123 8.83 -7.36 7.59
N LEU A 124 7.79 -8.13 7.26
CA LEU A 124 6.70 -8.44 8.19
C LEU A 124 7.17 -9.26 9.40
N ARG A 125 8.12 -10.20 9.19
CA ARG A 125 8.71 -11.00 10.29
C ARG A 125 9.63 -10.18 11.21
N THR A 126 10.10 -9.01 10.80
CA THR A 126 10.94 -8.14 11.65
C THR A 126 10.14 -7.28 12.64
N LEU A 127 8.83 -7.15 12.44
CA LEU A 127 7.93 -6.37 13.30
C LEU A 127 7.84 -6.97 14.71
N THR A 128 7.93 -6.13 15.73
CA THR A 128 8.01 -6.58 17.14
C THR A 128 6.67 -7.11 17.66
N ALA A 129 5.55 -6.76 17.02
CA ALA A 129 4.25 -7.36 17.30
C ALA A 129 4.17 -8.88 16.96
N GLY A 130 5.19 -9.42 16.27
CA GLY A 130 5.39 -10.85 16.09
C GLY A 130 4.33 -11.50 15.20
N TRP A 131 4.16 -10.98 13.98
CA TRP A 131 3.15 -11.44 13.03
C TRP A 131 3.31 -12.91 12.62
N HIS A 132 2.19 -13.62 12.45
CA HIS A 132 2.18 -14.92 11.81
C HIS A 132 2.19 -14.73 10.29
N VAL A 133 3.34 -14.97 9.66
CA VAL A 133 3.55 -14.79 8.21
C VAL A 133 3.66 -16.14 7.53
N GLU A 134 2.64 -16.49 6.76
CA GLU A 134 2.57 -17.69 5.92
C GLU A 134 2.51 -17.34 4.44
N LEU A 135 2.91 -18.30 3.60
CA LEU A 135 2.77 -18.23 2.16
C LEU A 135 1.66 -19.16 1.71
N ASP A 136 0.96 -18.77 0.65
CA ASP A 136 0.04 -19.62 -0.10
C ASP A 136 0.63 -19.89 -1.50
N PRO A 137 1.57 -20.84 -1.64
CA PRO A 137 2.19 -21.19 -2.91
C PRO A 137 1.32 -22.15 -3.73
N PHE A 138 1.13 -21.85 -5.02
CA PHE A 138 0.42 -22.74 -5.94
C PHE A 138 0.93 -22.59 -7.37
N THR A 139 0.54 -23.53 -8.24
CA THR A 139 0.82 -23.46 -9.68
C THR A 139 -0.50 -23.43 -10.42
N ALA A 140 -0.66 -22.48 -11.34
CA ALA A 140 -1.86 -22.35 -12.15
C ALA A 140 -1.54 -22.39 -13.64
N SER A 141 -2.49 -22.89 -14.43
CA SER A 141 -2.42 -22.81 -15.90
C SER A 141 -2.68 -21.37 -16.35
N THR A 142 -1.83 -20.84 -17.22
CA THR A 142 -1.93 -19.48 -17.75
C THR A 142 -1.80 -19.47 -19.27
N PRO A 143 -2.07 -18.35 -19.96
CA PRO A 143 -1.81 -18.22 -21.39
C PRO A 143 -0.33 -18.33 -21.80
N LEU A 144 0.60 -18.39 -20.83
CA LEU A 144 2.03 -18.60 -21.01
C LEU A 144 2.49 -20.01 -20.62
N GLY A 145 1.54 -20.89 -20.27
CA GLY A 145 1.81 -22.21 -19.68
C GLY A 145 1.68 -22.19 -18.14
N PRO A 146 2.04 -23.28 -17.46
CA PRO A 146 2.01 -23.34 -16.00
C PRO A 146 2.96 -22.32 -15.37
N LEU A 147 2.45 -21.48 -14.47
CA LEU A 147 3.25 -20.53 -13.69
C LEU A 147 3.03 -20.73 -12.20
N HIS A 148 4.09 -20.45 -11.43
CA HIS A 148 4.06 -20.47 -9.99
C HIS A 148 3.67 -19.10 -9.44
N PHE A 149 2.75 -19.11 -8.48
CA PHE A 149 2.26 -17.95 -7.77
C PHE A 149 2.41 -18.18 -6.26
N SER A 150 2.53 -17.11 -5.48
CA SER A 150 2.46 -17.24 -4.03
C SER A 150 1.98 -15.97 -3.35
N ASN A 151 0.82 -16.05 -2.69
CA ASN A 151 0.35 -14.96 -1.85
C ASN A 151 1.17 -14.90 -0.55
N VAL A 152 1.37 -13.70 -0.01
CA VAL A 152 1.90 -13.49 1.34
C VAL A 152 0.74 -13.13 2.26
N VAL A 153 0.53 -13.94 3.31
CA VAL A 153 -0.55 -13.77 4.28
C VAL A 153 0.08 -13.50 5.65
N ALA A 154 -0.10 -12.28 6.15
CA ALA A 154 0.35 -11.90 7.48
C ALA A 154 -0.85 -11.65 8.39
N THR A 155 -1.00 -12.44 9.44
CA THR A 155 -2.06 -12.31 10.45
C THR A 155 -1.43 -11.99 11.79
N LEU A 156 -1.82 -10.89 12.42
CA LEU A 156 -1.19 -10.43 13.66
C LEU A 156 -1.39 -11.43 14.81
N ASP A 157 -2.64 -11.80 15.11
CA ASP A 157 -2.99 -12.88 16.03
C ASP A 157 -3.89 -13.93 15.34
N PRO A 158 -3.34 -15.07 14.87
CA PRO A 158 -4.14 -16.10 14.21
C PRO A 158 -5.18 -16.78 15.14
N ARG A 159 -5.14 -16.52 16.45
CA ARG A 159 -6.10 -17.05 17.43
C ARG A 159 -7.32 -16.15 17.61
N ALA A 160 -7.27 -14.90 17.16
CA ALA A 160 -8.39 -13.98 17.29
C ALA A 160 -9.59 -14.49 16.48
N ALA A 161 -10.80 -14.22 16.97
CA ALA A 161 -12.02 -14.75 16.36
C ALA A 161 -12.26 -14.16 14.96
N ARG A 162 -11.91 -12.88 14.78
CA ARG A 162 -12.14 -12.13 13.54
C ARG A 162 -10.91 -11.28 13.20
N HIS A 163 -10.86 -10.74 11.99
CA HIS A 163 -9.86 -9.75 11.60
C HIS A 163 -10.38 -8.73 10.60
N LEU A 164 -9.89 -7.50 10.74
CA LEU A 164 -9.85 -6.53 9.66
C LEU A 164 -8.78 -6.99 8.66
N THR A 165 -9.14 -7.15 7.39
CA THR A 165 -8.21 -7.57 6.35
C THR A 165 -7.95 -6.41 5.40
N LEU A 166 -6.70 -5.96 5.33
CA LEU A 166 -6.21 -5.01 4.33
C LEU A 166 -5.47 -5.79 3.24
N ALA A 167 -5.77 -5.50 1.98
CA ALA A 167 -5.22 -6.23 0.85
C ALA A 167 -4.68 -5.30 -0.22
N CYS A 168 -3.68 -5.78 -0.96
CA CYS A 168 -3.23 -5.24 -2.23
C CYS A 168 -2.60 -6.39 -3.03
N HIS A 169 -2.26 -6.15 -4.30
CA HIS A 169 -1.47 -7.11 -5.07
C HIS A 169 -0.03 -6.61 -5.21
N TYR A 170 0.93 -7.55 -5.16
CA TYR A 170 2.36 -7.22 -5.23
C TYR A 170 3.00 -7.55 -6.57
N ASP A 171 2.29 -8.24 -7.47
CA ASP A 171 2.80 -8.45 -8.81
C ASP A 171 2.82 -7.14 -9.61
N SER A 172 3.41 -7.19 -10.80
CA SER A 172 3.35 -6.11 -11.78
C SER A 172 2.91 -6.69 -13.11
N LYS A 173 2.12 -5.94 -13.86
CA LYS A 173 1.66 -6.34 -15.18
C LYS A 173 2.79 -6.76 -16.11
N LEU A 174 2.59 -7.86 -16.83
CA LEU A 174 3.49 -8.27 -17.90
C LEU A 174 3.22 -7.43 -19.15
N PHE A 175 4.28 -6.82 -19.68
CA PHE A 175 4.27 -6.14 -20.98
C PHE A 175 5.10 -6.90 -22.01
N PRO A 176 4.79 -6.77 -23.32
CA PRO A 176 5.56 -7.44 -24.38
C PRO A 176 7.05 -7.11 -24.35
N SER A 177 7.88 -8.07 -24.74
CA SER A 177 9.32 -7.89 -24.87
C SER A 177 9.65 -6.70 -25.79
N GLY A 178 10.56 -5.83 -25.34
CA GLY A 178 10.93 -4.59 -26.03
C GLY A 178 10.17 -3.35 -25.54
N SER A 179 9.13 -3.50 -24.71
CA SER A 179 8.50 -2.38 -24.00
C SER A 179 9.43 -1.84 -22.91
N ALA A 180 9.24 -0.57 -22.53
CA ALA A 180 9.88 -0.04 -21.32
C ALA A 180 9.48 -0.88 -20.10
N PRO A 181 10.40 -1.15 -19.15
CA PRO A 181 10.08 -1.92 -17.94
C PRO A 181 8.91 -1.29 -17.18
N PHE A 182 7.83 -2.05 -17.03
CA PHE A 182 6.69 -1.64 -16.21
C PHE A 182 6.90 -2.10 -14.77
N VAL A 183 6.91 -1.15 -13.85
CA VAL A 183 7.12 -1.40 -12.41
C VAL A 183 5.88 -1.13 -11.58
N GLY A 184 4.73 -0.81 -12.17
CA GLY A 184 3.46 -0.67 -11.45
C GLY A 184 3.56 0.13 -10.15
N ALA A 185 3.99 1.40 -10.23
CA ALA A 185 4.25 2.20 -9.04
C ALA A 185 2.97 2.42 -8.22
N THR A 186 1.89 2.86 -8.87
CA THR A 186 0.56 2.98 -8.25
C THR A 186 -0.17 1.65 -8.13
N ASP A 187 0.35 0.63 -8.82
CA ASP A 187 -0.37 -0.56 -9.28
C ASP A 187 0.50 -1.83 -9.08
N SER A 188 0.70 -2.31 -7.85
CA SER A 188 0.26 -1.73 -6.58
C SER A 188 1.43 -1.58 -5.58
N ALA A 189 2.59 -1.08 -6.04
CA ALA A 189 3.76 -0.90 -5.18
C ALA A 189 3.53 0.13 -4.04
N VAL A 190 2.84 1.24 -4.33
CA VAL A 190 2.42 2.21 -3.31
C VAL A 190 1.46 1.57 -2.29
N PRO A 191 0.34 0.94 -2.69
CA PRO A 191 -0.49 0.15 -1.78
C PRO A 191 0.30 -0.83 -0.89
N CYS A 192 1.22 -1.60 -1.47
CA CYS A 192 2.07 -2.51 -0.70
C CYS A 192 2.89 -1.77 0.38
N ALA A 193 3.55 -0.69 -0.01
CA ALA A 193 4.39 0.10 0.89
C ALA A 193 3.57 0.76 2.03
N LEU A 194 2.34 1.18 1.74
CA LEU A 194 1.42 1.75 2.72
C LEU A 194 1.04 0.72 3.80
N LEU A 195 0.78 -0.53 3.42
CA LEU A 195 0.49 -1.59 4.40
C LEU A 195 1.69 -1.87 5.31
N LEU A 196 2.91 -1.89 4.76
CA LEU A 196 4.14 -2.06 5.55
C LEU A 196 4.37 -0.89 6.51
N GLU A 197 4.18 0.35 6.06
CA GLU A 197 4.33 1.54 6.90
C GLU A 197 3.30 1.58 8.02
N LEU A 198 2.03 1.22 7.74
CA LEU A 198 1.01 1.13 8.77
C LEU A 198 1.35 0.09 9.84
N ALA A 199 1.78 -1.10 9.42
CA ALA A 199 2.18 -2.16 10.34
C ALA A 199 3.35 -1.73 11.24
N GLN A 200 4.33 -1.03 10.67
CA GLN A 200 5.50 -0.53 11.42
C GLN A 200 5.16 0.64 12.34
N ALA A 201 4.43 1.64 11.85
CA ALA A 201 4.13 2.85 12.63
C ALA A 201 3.26 2.54 13.86
N LEU A 202 2.44 1.50 13.76
CA LEU A 202 1.51 1.05 14.82
C LEU A 202 1.99 -0.21 15.54
N ASP A 203 3.24 -0.63 15.32
CA ASP A 203 3.75 -1.92 15.77
C ASP A 203 3.55 -2.12 17.29
N LEU A 204 3.79 -1.09 18.10
CA LEU A 204 3.63 -1.15 19.55
C LEU A 204 2.15 -1.23 19.99
N GLU A 205 1.27 -0.46 19.35
CA GLU A 205 -0.16 -0.51 19.59
C GLU A 205 -0.76 -1.86 19.21
N LEU A 206 -0.33 -2.41 18.07
CA LEU A 206 -0.73 -3.73 17.58
C LEU A 206 -0.22 -4.84 18.49
N ALA A 207 1.03 -4.75 18.96
CA ALA A 207 1.61 -5.68 19.92
C ALA A 207 0.77 -5.72 21.21
N ARG A 208 0.43 -4.55 21.78
CA ARG A 208 -0.42 -4.46 22.98
C ARG A 208 -1.81 -5.03 22.76
N ALA A 209 -2.45 -4.72 21.63
CA ALA A 209 -3.78 -5.25 21.30
C ALA A 209 -3.78 -6.78 21.22
N LYS A 210 -2.71 -7.37 20.65
CA LYS A 210 -2.50 -8.81 20.61
C LYS A 210 -2.22 -9.41 22.00
N GLU A 211 -1.38 -8.79 22.81
CA GLU A 211 -1.12 -9.23 24.20
C GLU A 211 -2.40 -9.24 25.05
N GLN A 212 -3.29 -8.28 24.81
CA GLN A 212 -4.61 -8.19 25.44
C GLN A 212 -5.66 -9.13 24.83
N ALA A 213 -5.27 -9.97 23.86
CA ALA A 213 -6.15 -10.90 23.15
C ALA A 213 -7.40 -10.21 22.56
N ALA A 214 -7.20 -9.08 21.88
CA ALA A 214 -8.29 -8.37 21.20
C ALA A 214 -9.08 -9.35 20.29
N PRO A 215 -10.43 -9.37 20.37
CA PRO A 215 -11.25 -10.39 19.70
C PRO A 215 -11.25 -10.27 18.17
N VAL A 216 -10.98 -9.07 17.67
CA VAL A 216 -10.71 -8.79 16.26
C VAL A 216 -9.23 -8.49 16.16
N THR A 217 -8.50 -9.09 15.22
CA THR A 217 -7.07 -8.80 14.92
C THR A 217 -6.91 -8.02 13.59
N LEU A 218 -5.68 -7.82 13.13
CA LEU A 218 -5.36 -7.28 11.81
C LEU A 218 -4.74 -8.36 10.90
N GLN A 219 -5.14 -8.39 9.64
CA GLN A 219 -4.57 -9.23 8.60
C GLN A 219 -4.16 -8.38 7.39
N LEU A 220 -2.98 -8.67 6.84
CA LEU A 220 -2.45 -8.07 5.62
C LEU A 220 -2.29 -9.14 4.56
N LEU A 221 -2.84 -8.88 3.37
CA LEU A 221 -2.71 -9.75 2.22
C LEU A 221 -1.94 -9.04 1.10
N PHE A 222 -0.88 -9.69 0.63
CA PHE A 222 -0.17 -9.30 -0.58
C PHE A 222 -0.39 -10.40 -1.61
N LEU A 223 -1.29 -10.12 -2.54
CA LEU A 223 -1.79 -11.07 -3.53
C LEU A 223 -0.84 -11.14 -4.74
N ASP A 224 -0.62 -12.34 -5.26
CA ASP A 224 0.18 -12.55 -6.47
C ASP A 224 -0.72 -12.79 -7.68
N GLY A 225 -0.27 -12.38 -8.86
CA GLY A 225 -1.01 -12.57 -10.12
C GLY A 225 -2.42 -11.99 -10.11
N GLU A 226 -2.58 -10.77 -9.61
CA GLU A 226 -3.81 -10.01 -9.89
C GLU A 226 -3.91 -9.76 -11.41
N GLU A 227 -2.77 -9.40 -12.00
CA GLU A 227 -2.71 -8.92 -13.36
C GLU A 227 -2.92 -10.02 -14.40
N ALA A 228 -3.60 -9.66 -15.48
CA ALA A 228 -3.64 -10.48 -16.68
C ALA A 228 -2.25 -10.56 -17.32
N LEU A 229 -1.85 -11.76 -17.73
CA LEU A 229 -0.57 -12.04 -18.39
C LEU A 229 -0.63 -11.74 -19.89
N LYS A 230 -1.81 -11.85 -20.51
CA LYS A 230 -2.05 -11.43 -21.90
C LYS A 230 -3.26 -10.52 -22.01
N GLU A 231 -4.43 -11.03 -21.66
CA GLU A 231 -5.71 -10.35 -21.89
C GLU A 231 -6.62 -10.53 -20.69
N TRP A 232 -7.16 -9.41 -20.19
CA TRP A 232 -8.00 -9.44 -19.00
C TRP A 232 -9.29 -10.24 -19.25
N GLY A 233 -9.44 -11.33 -18.51
CA GLY A 233 -10.61 -12.19 -18.61
C GLY A 233 -10.76 -13.08 -17.38
N PRO A 234 -11.87 -13.83 -17.26
CA PRO A 234 -12.22 -14.59 -16.05
C PRO A 234 -11.21 -15.71 -15.69
N LYS A 235 -10.29 -16.05 -16.60
CA LYS A 235 -9.26 -17.08 -16.41
C LYS A 235 -7.83 -16.55 -16.47
N ASP A 236 -7.63 -15.34 -16.98
CA ASP A 236 -6.34 -14.63 -17.07
C ASP A 236 -6.43 -13.33 -16.26
N SER A 237 -6.62 -13.50 -14.96
CA SER A 237 -6.64 -12.46 -13.94
C SER A 237 -6.85 -13.11 -12.57
N LEU A 238 -6.59 -12.36 -11.49
CA LEU A 238 -7.00 -12.70 -10.13
C LEU A 238 -6.56 -14.11 -9.69
N TYR A 239 -5.37 -14.55 -10.10
CA TYR A 239 -4.84 -15.89 -9.81
C TYR A 239 -4.73 -16.11 -8.30
N GLY A 240 -4.01 -15.22 -7.62
CA GLY A 240 -3.77 -15.32 -6.18
C GLY A 240 -5.02 -15.20 -5.34
N SER A 241 -5.88 -14.23 -5.63
CA SER A 241 -7.10 -13.99 -4.86
C SER A 241 -8.15 -15.11 -5.04
N ARG A 242 -8.32 -15.66 -6.25
CA ARG A 242 -9.20 -16.82 -6.47
C ARG A 242 -8.71 -18.04 -5.70
N HIS A 243 -7.41 -18.31 -5.76
CA HIS A 243 -6.81 -19.44 -5.03
C HIS A 243 -6.96 -19.26 -3.52
N LEU A 244 -6.58 -18.10 -2.99
CA LEU A 244 -6.60 -17.84 -1.56
C LEU A 244 -8.03 -17.84 -0.99
N ALA A 245 -9.01 -17.29 -1.72
CA ALA A 245 -10.40 -17.33 -1.28
C ALA A 245 -10.91 -18.78 -1.16
N GLN A 246 -10.61 -19.64 -2.15
CA GLN A 246 -10.96 -21.06 -2.12
C GLN A 246 -10.28 -21.80 -0.97
N LEU A 247 -8.99 -21.51 -0.74
CA LEU A 247 -8.24 -22.07 0.38
C LEU A 247 -8.87 -21.65 1.71
N MET A 248 -9.16 -20.36 1.89
CA MET A 248 -9.76 -19.83 3.11
C MET A 248 -11.16 -20.36 3.37
N GLU A 249 -11.95 -20.65 2.34
CA GLU A 249 -13.27 -21.27 2.46
C GLU A 249 -13.16 -22.72 2.96
N SER A 250 -12.12 -23.45 2.54
CA SER A 250 -11.88 -24.83 2.99
C SER A 250 -11.18 -24.93 4.34
N ALA A 251 -10.53 -23.86 4.80
CA ALA A 251 -9.71 -23.86 6.00
C ALA A 251 -10.54 -23.49 7.25
N PRO A 252 -10.64 -24.37 8.27
CA PRO A 252 -11.32 -24.05 9.51
C PRO A 252 -10.68 -22.87 10.26
N HIS A 253 -11.52 -22.08 10.94
CA HIS A 253 -11.16 -21.01 11.86
C HIS A 253 -12.01 -21.12 13.13
N GLY A 254 -11.52 -21.88 14.11
CA GLY A 254 -12.31 -22.27 15.27
C GLY A 254 -13.37 -23.35 14.94
N PRO A 255 -14.33 -23.60 15.85
CA PRO A 255 -15.20 -24.77 15.77
C PRO A 255 -16.33 -24.67 14.74
N SER A 256 -16.67 -23.47 14.24
CA SER A 256 -17.85 -23.28 13.38
C SER A 256 -17.65 -22.31 12.21
N PHE A 257 -16.46 -21.74 12.05
CA PHE A 257 -16.16 -20.81 10.97
C PHE A 257 -15.04 -21.34 10.08
N THR A 258 -15.00 -20.89 8.84
CA THR A 258 -13.84 -20.99 7.96
C THR A 258 -13.06 -19.67 8.04
N ARG A 259 -11.86 -19.63 7.48
CA ARG A 259 -11.07 -18.39 7.42
C ARG A 259 -11.79 -17.29 6.62
N ILE A 260 -12.70 -17.62 5.69
CA ILE A 260 -13.55 -16.61 5.03
C ILE A 260 -14.47 -15.92 6.05
N GLN A 261 -15.11 -16.67 6.95
CA GLN A 261 -15.90 -16.10 8.04
C GLN A 261 -15.03 -15.65 9.22
N ALA A 262 -13.73 -15.45 9.06
CA ALA A 262 -12.93 -14.68 10.01
C ALA A 262 -12.79 -13.21 9.57
N ILE A 263 -13.04 -12.89 8.28
CA ILE A 263 -12.91 -11.53 7.74
C ILE A 263 -14.12 -10.67 8.18
N ASP A 264 -13.87 -9.64 8.99
CA ASP A 264 -14.85 -8.61 9.38
C ASP A 264 -15.10 -7.61 8.28
N LEU A 265 -14.02 -7.12 7.68
CA LEU A 265 -14.03 -6.18 6.58
C LEU A 265 -12.83 -6.49 5.69
N PHE A 266 -13.07 -6.57 4.39
CA PHE A 266 -12.01 -6.68 3.38
C PHE A 266 -11.85 -5.31 2.71
N MET A 267 -10.72 -4.65 2.97
CA MET A 267 -10.38 -3.36 2.38
C MET A 267 -9.24 -3.55 1.37
N LEU A 268 -9.58 -3.46 0.09
CA LEU A 268 -8.62 -3.56 -1.02
C LEU A 268 -8.06 -2.17 -1.36
N LEU A 269 -6.74 -2.04 -1.33
CA LEU A 269 -6.01 -0.85 -1.76
C LEU A 269 -5.41 -1.13 -3.14
N ASP A 270 -5.75 -0.29 -4.09
CA ASP A 270 -5.31 -0.39 -5.48
C ASP A 270 -5.29 0.99 -6.14
N LEU A 271 -4.42 1.16 -7.14
CA LEU A 271 -4.26 2.37 -7.94
C LEU A 271 -4.04 3.65 -7.10
N LEU A 272 -3.21 3.56 -6.06
CA LEU A 272 -2.90 4.68 -5.14
C LEU A 272 -1.55 5.33 -5.45
N GLY A 273 -1.46 6.66 -5.24
CA GLY A 273 -0.21 7.43 -5.35
C GLY A 273 -0.17 8.43 -6.51
N ALA A 274 -1.15 8.39 -7.41
CA ALA A 274 -1.36 9.43 -8.41
C ALA A 274 -1.91 10.72 -7.76
N PRO A 275 -1.66 11.90 -8.35
CA PRO A 275 -2.26 13.15 -7.87
C PRO A 275 -3.78 13.15 -8.09
N ASN A 276 -4.50 13.80 -7.17
CA ASN A 276 -5.94 14.05 -7.24
C ASN A 276 -6.81 12.77 -7.40
N PRO A 277 -6.64 11.75 -6.55
CA PRO A 277 -7.47 10.56 -6.61
C PRO A 277 -8.92 10.87 -6.19
N THR A 278 -9.87 10.16 -6.77
CA THR A 278 -11.29 10.22 -6.40
C THR A 278 -11.79 8.83 -6.06
N PHE A 279 -12.35 8.67 -4.85
CA PHE A 279 -12.91 7.39 -4.39
C PHE A 279 -14.42 7.48 -4.28
N TYR A 280 -15.10 6.36 -4.56
CA TYR A 280 -16.54 6.22 -4.41
C TYR A 280 -16.87 5.01 -3.53
N SER A 281 -18.04 5.03 -2.90
CA SER A 281 -18.55 3.86 -2.19
C SER A 281 -19.12 2.86 -3.19
N HIS A 282 -18.38 1.77 -3.42
CA HIS A 282 -18.79 0.72 -4.37
C HIS A 282 -19.82 -0.27 -3.81
N PHE A 283 -19.90 -0.40 -2.47
CA PHE A 283 -20.75 -1.39 -1.83
C PHE A 283 -21.62 -0.76 -0.73
N PRO A 284 -22.96 -0.82 -0.83
CA PRO A 284 -23.85 -0.29 0.20
C PRO A 284 -23.60 -0.87 1.61
N ARG A 285 -23.27 -2.17 1.69
CA ARG A 285 -23.02 -2.88 2.95
C ARG A 285 -21.87 -2.27 3.76
N THR A 286 -20.88 -1.67 3.11
CA THR A 286 -19.70 -1.07 3.76
C THR A 286 -19.66 0.46 3.63
N ALA A 287 -20.74 1.09 3.17
CA ALA A 287 -20.79 2.54 2.93
C ALA A 287 -20.50 3.37 4.20
N HIS A 288 -20.87 2.88 5.38
CA HIS A 288 -20.56 3.55 6.64
C HIS A 288 -19.04 3.66 6.87
N TRP A 289 -18.24 2.66 6.49
CA TRP A 289 -16.78 2.74 6.53
C TRP A 289 -16.23 3.76 5.53
N PHE A 290 -16.82 3.84 4.34
CA PHE A 290 -16.47 4.87 3.37
C PHE A 290 -16.77 6.29 3.91
N HIS A 291 -17.92 6.47 4.57
CA HIS A 291 -18.24 7.75 5.22
C HIS A 291 -17.27 8.09 6.35
N ARG A 292 -16.79 7.09 7.11
CA ARG A 292 -15.71 7.29 8.08
C ARG A 292 -14.44 7.78 7.39
N LEU A 293 -13.97 7.13 6.32
CA LEU A 293 -12.79 7.59 5.56
C LEU A 293 -12.94 9.05 5.08
N ARG A 294 -14.13 9.44 4.62
CA ARG A 294 -14.41 10.83 4.23
C ARG A 294 -14.38 11.81 5.40
N SER A 295 -14.97 11.47 6.55
CA SER A 295 -14.98 12.37 7.71
C SER A 295 -13.56 12.62 8.23
N ILE A 296 -12.79 11.55 8.26
CA ILE A 296 -11.37 11.51 8.61
C ILE A 296 -10.54 12.47 7.76
N ASP A 297 -10.71 12.44 6.44
CA ASP A 297 -9.98 13.31 5.51
C ASP A 297 -10.31 14.79 5.78
N SER A 298 -11.59 15.08 5.98
CA SER A 298 -12.04 16.44 6.30
C SER A 298 -11.51 16.96 7.64
N GLU A 299 -11.37 16.10 8.65
CA GLU A 299 -10.78 16.46 9.95
C GLU A 299 -9.26 16.66 9.84
N GLY A 300 -8.58 15.76 9.12
CA GLY A 300 -7.14 15.85 8.86
C GLY A 300 -6.77 17.17 8.16
N LEU A 301 -7.53 17.56 7.13
CA LEU A 301 -7.32 18.82 6.42
C LEU A 301 -7.48 20.04 7.36
N ARG A 302 -8.42 20.00 8.31
CA ARG A 302 -8.62 21.07 9.31
C ARG A 302 -7.47 21.17 10.31
N LEU A 303 -6.92 20.04 10.74
CA LEU A 303 -5.80 20.00 11.68
C LEU A 303 -4.50 20.45 11.01
N GLY A 304 -4.28 20.07 9.75
CA GLY A 304 -3.14 20.53 8.95
C GLY A 304 -3.14 22.04 8.69
N THR A 305 -4.33 22.63 8.47
CA THR A 305 -4.48 24.08 8.26
C THR A 305 -4.34 24.89 9.56
N SER A 306 -4.77 24.35 10.71
CA SER A 306 -4.62 25.00 12.01
C SER A 306 -3.15 25.08 12.48
N SER A 307 -2.34 24.08 12.15
CA SER A 307 -0.90 24.06 12.44
C SER A 307 -0.12 25.14 11.67
N ALA A 308 -0.58 25.52 10.48
CA ALA A 308 0.06 26.53 9.64
C ALA A 308 -0.21 27.98 10.10
N CYS A 309 -1.25 28.21 10.92
CA CYS A 309 -1.62 29.54 11.41
C CYS A 309 -0.95 29.91 12.76
N GLY A 310 -0.13 29.01 13.33
CA GLY A 310 0.45 29.15 14.68
C GLY A 310 1.91 29.63 14.75
N LYS A 311 2.48 30.15 13.67
CA LYS A 311 3.82 30.77 13.68
C LYS A 311 3.75 32.18 13.13
N GLY A 312 3.35 33.11 14.00
CA GLY A 312 3.68 34.53 13.88
C GLY A 312 5.11 34.78 14.34
#